data_AF-A0A965X4T5-F1
#
_entry.id   AF-A0A965X4T5-F1
#
_cell.length_a   1.000
_cell.length_b   1.000
_cell.length_c   1.000
_cell.angle_alpha   90.00
_cell.angle_beta   90.00
_cell.angle_gamma   90.00
#
_symmetry.space_group_name_H-M   'P 1'
#
loop_
_entity.id
_entity.type
_entity.pdbx_description
1 polymer ?
#
loop_
_entity_poly.entity_id
_entity_poly.type
_entity_poly.pdbx_seq_one_letter_code
_entity_poly.pdbx_strand_id
1 'polypeptide(L)'
;MSRLNFLNKRLLSNLGFSLLAAYLLSFTFEGQVLYGLLDFYDVNAAGYILAAIAANLGGLLFCGYLVRYPKAAWRMILGSTVACVAATVPFFFKPSLLWMAGLPIGAFAGGCAVGTWGYFLKTFTPKNQRIRSCADVLICSNILMIVINVTATHVSPWAGLTMSALSLVAGGGILLALPLPEKADWRKDSGKLPGNIKKPLAMLCVFIAVITINSGLMYQVMNPAFAHLAGLASWYWAVPYILMLGILRSLPVNAKRAPVLYIGMGMIMLAFICFMLLGRNACDYLIVDTLMLGACGIFDLFWWSILGEMLDYTPNPVHVFGIGLGANVFGVLLGGAVGMGITSFHIAGAEVAVVALSVVCITLAILPPLNRQLTMLLKSHVYLAAYSGLSEIRQETILCHTIMQTALTGREKEVLAQILLGKSNKEIAAALFISENTVKTHTRNLYAKYDVGSRAELISFLLKNQIAPK
;
A
#
# COMPACT_ATOMS: atom_id res chain seq x y z
N MET A 1 -23.82 -24.20 -4.72
CA MET A 1 -22.40 -24.56 -4.98
C MET A 1 -21.47 -23.38 -5.33
N SER A 2 -21.93 -22.23 -5.86
CA SER A 2 -21.04 -21.14 -6.31
C SER A 2 -20.38 -20.29 -5.21
N ARG A 3 -21.11 -19.95 -4.12
CA ARG A 3 -20.58 -19.12 -3.02
C ARG A 3 -19.48 -19.79 -2.19
N LEU A 4 -19.63 -21.09 -1.88
CA LEU A 4 -18.61 -21.85 -1.14
C LEU A 4 -17.30 -21.96 -1.93
N ASN A 5 -17.38 -22.20 -3.25
CA ASN A 5 -16.18 -22.23 -4.10
C ASN A 5 -15.47 -20.88 -4.16
N PHE A 6 -16.19 -19.76 -4.12
CA PHE A 6 -15.59 -18.43 -4.13
C PHE A 6 -14.92 -18.08 -2.79
N LEU A 7 -15.56 -18.45 -1.67
CA LEU A 7 -14.99 -18.29 -0.32
C LEU A 7 -13.70 -19.10 -0.16
N ASN A 8 -13.69 -20.35 -0.65
CA ASN A 8 -12.49 -21.18 -0.61
C ASN A 8 -11.34 -20.60 -1.45
N LYS A 9 -11.64 -20.04 -2.64
CA LYS A 9 -10.62 -19.39 -3.49
C LYS A 9 -10.02 -18.13 -2.84
N ARG A 10 -10.87 -17.31 -2.22
CA ARG A 10 -10.42 -16.12 -1.46
C ARG A 10 -9.50 -16.52 -0.31
N LEU A 11 -9.92 -17.49 0.51
CA LEU A 11 -9.13 -17.96 1.65
C LEU A 11 -7.79 -18.54 1.20
N LEU A 12 -7.81 -19.36 0.16
CA LEU A 12 -6.61 -19.98 -0.41
C LEU A 12 -5.65 -18.94 -0.99
N SER A 13 -6.18 -17.92 -1.68
CA SER A 13 -5.38 -16.77 -2.15
C SER A 13 -4.75 -16.03 -0.97
N ASN A 14 -5.53 -15.72 0.07
CA ASN A 14 -5.02 -14.99 1.23
C ASN A 14 -3.92 -15.79 1.93
N LEU A 15 -4.14 -17.09 2.18
CA LEU A 15 -3.17 -17.98 2.81
C LEU A 15 -1.87 -18.08 1.99
N GLY A 16 -1.98 -18.30 0.69
CA GLY A 16 -0.81 -18.41 -0.19
C GLY A 16 0.04 -17.14 -0.19
N PHE A 17 -0.59 -15.96 -0.20
CA PHE A 17 0.12 -14.68 -0.10
C PHE A 17 0.68 -14.40 1.29
N SER A 18 -0.02 -14.78 2.37
CA SER A 18 0.51 -14.66 3.72
C SER A 18 1.80 -15.43 3.93
N LEU A 19 1.86 -16.66 3.40
CA LEU A 19 3.06 -17.50 3.45
C LEU A 19 4.22 -16.91 2.64
N LEU A 20 3.95 -16.40 1.43
CA LEU A 20 4.96 -15.73 0.62
C LEU A 20 5.46 -14.44 1.27
N ALA A 21 4.56 -13.65 1.86
CA ALA A 21 4.90 -12.43 2.58
C ALA A 21 5.70 -12.72 3.86
N ALA A 22 5.38 -13.81 4.57
CA ALA A 22 6.14 -14.25 5.75
C ALA A 22 7.59 -14.58 5.40
N TYR A 23 7.84 -15.22 4.25
CA TYR A 23 9.21 -15.41 3.74
C TYR A 23 9.94 -14.07 3.55
N LEU A 24 9.29 -13.10 2.91
CA LEU A 24 9.92 -11.81 2.64
C LEU A 24 10.24 -11.03 3.91
N LEU A 25 9.30 -10.97 4.85
CA LEU A 25 9.43 -10.24 6.11
C LEU A 25 10.40 -10.91 7.10
N SER A 26 10.49 -12.24 7.10
CA SER A 26 11.38 -12.96 8.02
C SER A 26 12.82 -13.08 7.53
N PHE A 27 13.05 -13.02 6.21
CA PHE A 27 14.36 -13.21 5.61
C PHE A 27 14.83 -12.00 4.78
N THR A 28 14.16 -11.68 3.68
CA THR A 28 14.72 -10.72 2.70
C THR A 28 14.55 -9.23 3.05
N PHE A 29 13.63 -8.87 3.93
CA PHE A 29 13.25 -7.49 4.23
C PHE A 29 13.35 -7.23 5.74
N GLU A 30 14.51 -6.77 6.21
CA GLU A 30 14.76 -6.50 7.65
C GLU A 30 14.51 -7.73 8.57
N GLY A 31 14.66 -8.93 8.01
CA GLY A 31 14.27 -10.18 8.66
C GLY A 31 15.29 -10.70 9.65
N GLN A 32 14.84 -11.16 10.83
CA GLN A 32 15.71 -11.70 11.89
C GLN A 32 16.51 -12.94 11.44
N VAL A 33 16.00 -13.68 10.44
CA VAL A 33 16.75 -14.81 9.85
C VAL A 33 18.03 -14.31 9.18
N LEU A 34 17.95 -13.24 8.38
CA LEU A 34 19.10 -12.70 7.68
C LEU A 34 20.08 -12.06 8.66
N TYR A 35 19.59 -11.30 9.64
CA TYR A 35 20.42 -10.75 10.72
C TYR A 35 21.19 -11.85 11.46
N GLY A 36 20.49 -12.88 11.95
CA GLY A 36 21.15 -13.97 12.69
C GLY A 36 22.18 -14.75 11.86
N LEU A 37 21.96 -14.90 10.54
CA LEU A 37 22.94 -15.53 9.65
C LEU A 37 24.17 -14.66 9.42
N LEU A 38 23.99 -13.35 9.23
CA LEU A 38 25.09 -12.41 9.01
C LEU A 38 25.94 -12.23 10.27
N ASP A 39 25.29 -12.11 11.44
CA ASP A 39 25.95 -12.02 12.74
C ASP A 39 26.76 -13.29 13.04
N PHE A 40 26.24 -14.48 12.69
CA PHE A 40 26.97 -15.74 12.89
C PHE A 40 28.29 -15.80 12.12
N TYR A 41 28.37 -15.16 10.94
CA TYR A 41 29.57 -15.10 10.12
C TYR A 41 30.36 -13.79 10.25
N ASP A 42 29.99 -12.91 11.18
CA ASP A 42 30.60 -11.59 11.40
C ASP A 42 30.67 -10.73 10.11
N VAL A 43 29.59 -10.78 9.31
CA VAL A 43 29.47 -10.04 8.06
C VAL A 43 28.63 -8.78 8.27
N ASN A 44 29.11 -7.64 7.78
CA ASN A 44 28.37 -6.37 7.86
C ASN A 44 27.01 -6.46 7.14
N ALA A 45 25.92 -6.29 7.91
CA ALA A 45 24.56 -6.45 7.42
C ALA A 45 24.04 -5.29 6.55
N ALA A 46 24.57 -4.07 6.74
CA ALA A 46 24.01 -2.87 6.13
C ALA A 46 23.96 -2.94 4.59
N GLY A 47 25.03 -3.45 3.97
CA GLY A 47 25.11 -3.57 2.51
C GLY A 47 24.14 -4.60 1.93
N TYR A 48 23.98 -5.74 2.60
CA TYR A 48 23.06 -6.80 2.17
C TYR A 48 21.59 -6.35 2.26
N ILE A 49 21.23 -5.74 3.39
CA ILE A 49 19.87 -5.29 3.67
C ILE A 49 19.49 -4.16 2.71
N LEU A 50 20.36 -3.16 2.53
CA LEU A 50 20.08 -2.08 1.59
C LEU A 50 19.90 -2.59 0.16
N ALA A 51 20.74 -3.52 -0.29
CA ALA A 51 20.64 -4.12 -1.61
C ALA A 51 19.33 -4.93 -1.77
N ALA A 52 18.93 -5.68 -0.74
CA ALA A 52 17.69 -6.45 -0.74
C ALA A 52 16.45 -5.55 -0.80
N ILE A 53 16.39 -4.51 0.03
CA ILE A 53 15.27 -3.55 0.06
C ILE A 53 15.18 -2.79 -1.27
N ALA A 54 16.31 -2.32 -1.82
CA ALA A 54 16.34 -1.64 -3.11
C ALA A 54 15.90 -2.56 -4.26
N ALA A 55 16.31 -3.82 -4.25
CA ALA A 55 15.90 -4.80 -5.23
C ALA A 55 14.40 -5.14 -5.11
N ASN A 56 13.87 -5.26 -3.88
CA ASN A 56 12.44 -5.45 -3.63
C ASN A 56 11.61 -4.28 -4.17
N LEU A 57 12.04 -3.04 -3.93
CA LEU A 57 11.45 -1.84 -4.51
C LEU A 57 11.44 -1.92 -6.05
N GLY A 58 12.56 -2.31 -6.66
CA GLY A 58 12.63 -2.57 -8.09
C GLY A 58 11.58 -3.58 -8.54
N GLY A 59 11.49 -4.73 -7.86
CA GLY A 59 10.49 -5.77 -8.17
C GLY A 59 9.06 -5.23 -8.15
N LEU A 60 8.69 -4.49 -7.11
CA LEU A 60 7.37 -3.88 -6.96
C LEU A 60 7.03 -2.85 -8.05
N LEU A 61 8.00 -2.04 -8.48
CA LEU A 61 7.80 -1.03 -9.52
C LEU A 61 7.72 -1.66 -10.92
N PHE A 62 8.51 -2.71 -11.18
CA PHE A 62 8.60 -3.34 -12.51
C PHE A 62 7.54 -4.41 -12.76
N CYS A 63 6.97 -5.05 -11.73
CA CYS A 63 6.04 -6.17 -11.90
C CYS A 63 4.80 -5.86 -12.74
N GLY A 64 4.31 -4.62 -12.67
CA GLY A 64 3.18 -4.15 -13.46
C GLY A 64 3.44 -4.16 -14.97
N TYR A 65 4.69 -3.98 -15.40
CA TYR A 65 5.04 -4.03 -16.82
C TYR A 65 5.15 -5.46 -17.34
N LEU A 66 5.56 -6.38 -16.46
CA LEU A 66 5.75 -7.80 -16.75
C LEU A 66 4.42 -8.58 -16.76
N VAL A 67 3.49 -8.22 -15.87
CA VAL A 67 2.20 -8.91 -15.73
C VAL A 67 1.08 -8.09 -16.37
N ARG A 68 0.76 -8.40 -17.63
CA ARG A 68 -0.31 -7.71 -18.40
C ARG A 68 -1.59 -8.52 -18.61
N TYR A 69 -1.56 -9.83 -18.33
CA TYR A 69 -2.70 -10.73 -18.56
C TYR A 69 -2.68 -11.91 -17.58
N PRO A 70 -3.81 -12.62 -17.38
CA PRO A 70 -3.95 -13.68 -16.37
C PRO A 70 -2.84 -14.72 -16.34
N LYS A 71 -2.49 -15.28 -17.51
CA LYS A 71 -1.42 -16.29 -17.62
C LYS A 71 -0.04 -15.74 -17.22
N ALA A 72 0.21 -14.44 -17.41
CA ALA A 72 1.46 -13.82 -16.98
C ALA A 72 1.55 -13.72 -15.44
N ALA A 73 0.42 -13.53 -14.74
CA ALA A 73 0.40 -13.50 -13.28
C ALA A 73 0.81 -14.84 -12.69
N TRP A 74 0.29 -15.95 -13.24
CA TRP A 74 0.65 -17.30 -12.82
C TRP A 74 2.12 -17.62 -13.09
N ARG A 75 2.62 -17.28 -14.30
CA ARG A 75 4.06 -17.44 -14.63
C ARG A 75 4.96 -16.62 -13.73
N MET A 76 4.51 -15.42 -13.34
CA MET A 76 5.25 -14.57 -12.41
C MET A 76 5.34 -15.22 -11.03
N ILE A 77 4.25 -15.74 -10.47
CA ILE A 77 4.29 -16.46 -9.19
C ILE A 77 5.23 -17.66 -9.27
N LEU A 78 5.13 -18.50 -10.32
CA LEU A 78 6.02 -19.65 -10.48
C LEU A 78 7.49 -19.22 -10.57
N GLY A 79 7.79 -18.27 -11.45
CA GLY A 79 9.15 -17.76 -11.65
C GLY A 79 9.73 -17.14 -10.40
N SER A 80 8.93 -16.34 -9.68
CA SER A 80 9.35 -15.72 -8.43
C SER A 80 9.59 -16.75 -7.32
N THR A 81 8.70 -17.74 -7.15
CA THR A 81 8.90 -18.79 -6.15
C THR A 81 10.19 -19.57 -6.43
N VAL A 82 10.44 -19.98 -7.68
CA VAL A 82 11.67 -20.69 -8.05
C VAL A 82 12.90 -19.81 -7.82
N ALA A 83 12.87 -18.54 -8.25
CA ALA A 83 13.98 -17.61 -8.05
C ALA A 83 14.28 -17.36 -6.57
N CYS A 84 13.24 -17.18 -5.73
CA CYS A 84 13.41 -16.99 -4.29
C CYS A 84 13.97 -18.26 -3.61
N VAL A 85 13.51 -19.46 -3.99
CA VAL A 85 14.08 -20.72 -3.47
C VAL A 85 15.55 -20.85 -3.87
N ALA A 86 15.87 -20.63 -5.15
CA ALA A 86 17.26 -20.67 -5.63
C ALA A 86 18.15 -19.63 -4.94
N ALA A 87 17.61 -18.43 -4.65
CA ALA A 87 18.29 -17.39 -3.88
C ALA A 87 18.51 -17.74 -2.40
N THR A 88 17.64 -18.59 -1.83
CA THR A 88 17.70 -19.00 -0.41
C THR A 88 18.74 -20.10 -0.19
N VAL A 89 18.91 -21.03 -1.13
CA VAL A 89 19.82 -22.20 -1.00
C VAL A 89 21.27 -21.81 -0.62
N PRO A 90 21.91 -20.78 -1.21
CA PRO A 90 23.27 -20.38 -0.84
C PRO A 90 23.46 -20.04 0.65
N PHE A 91 22.40 -19.60 1.34
CA PHE A 91 22.47 -19.18 2.75
C PHE A 91 22.56 -20.34 3.73
N PHE A 92 22.43 -21.59 3.27
CA PHE A 92 22.75 -22.79 4.07
C PHE A 92 24.25 -23.10 4.10
N PHE A 93 25.05 -22.44 3.26
CA PHE A 93 26.49 -22.64 3.15
C PHE A 93 27.25 -21.39 3.60
N LYS A 94 28.57 -21.48 3.70
CA LYS A 94 29.42 -20.35 4.07
C LYS A 94 29.21 -19.15 3.13
N PRO A 95 29.40 -17.90 3.62
CA PRO A 95 29.25 -16.70 2.81
C PRO A 95 30.05 -16.79 1.51
N SER A 96 29.39 -16.47 0.41
CA SER A 96 29.96 -16.54 -0.94
C SER A 96 29.40 -15.42 -1.79
N LEU A 97 29.97 -15.23 -2.99
CA LEU A 97 29.44 -14.27 -3.97
C LEU A 97 27.96 -14.52 -4.30
N LEU A 98 27.48 -15.75 -4.11
CA LEU A 98 26.09 -16.13 -4.29
C LEU A 98 25.15 -15.50 -3.25
N TRP A 99 25.63 -15.10 -2.07
CA TRP A 99 24.81 -14.35 -1.12
C TRP A 99 24.54 -12.94 -1.66
N MET A 100 25.61 -12.28 -2.11
CA MET A 100 25.57 -10.89 -2.59
C MET A 100 24.77 -10.76 -3.89
N ALA A 101 24.82 -11.76 -4.78
CA ALA A 101 24.01 -11.79 -5.99
C ALA A 101 22.61 -12.37 -5.75
N GLY A 102 22.50 -13.46 -4.98
CA GLY A 102 21.26 -14.21 -4.77
C GLY A 102 20.23 -13.41 -3.98
N LEU A 103 20.62 -12.71 -2.92
CA LEU A 103 19.69 -11.97 -2.07
C LEU A 103 18.94 -10.86 -2.84
N PRO A 104 19.61 -9.96 -3.60
CA PRO A 104 18.90 -8.99 -4.44
C PRO A 104 18.00 -9.64 -5.49
N ILE A 105 18.44 -10.73 -6.14
CA ILE A 105 17.62 -11.44 -7.13
C ILE A 105 16.35 -12.01 -6.48
N GLY A 106 16.50 -12.66 -5.33
CA GLY A 106 15.39 -13.20 -4.53
C GLY A 106 14.45 -12.10 -4.04
N ALA A 107 14.98 -10.96 -3.61
CA ALA A 107 14.19 -9.82 -3.15
C ALA A 107 13.41 -9.15 -4.30
N PHE A 108 14.02 -8.99 -5.47
CA PHE A 108 13.35 -8.49 -6.69
C PHE A 108 12.22 -9.44 -7.14
N ALA A 109 12.51 -10.74 -7.18
CA ALA A 109 11.51 -11.77 -7.47
C ALA A 109 10.37 -11.75 -6.45
N GLY A 110 10.69 -11.59 -5.17
CA GLY A 110 9.74 -11.42 -4.08
C GLY A 110 8.81 -10.22 -4.25
N GLY A 111 9.39 -9.05 -4.54
CA GLY A 111 8.62 -7.84 -4.85
C GLY A 111 7.68 -8.05 -6.04
N CYS A 112 8.14 -8.72 -7.09
CA CYS A 112 7.30 -9.08 -8.23
C CYS A 112 6.12 -9.99 -7.84
N ALA A 113 6.35 -10.97 -6.97
CA ALA A 113 5.30 -11.86 -6.48
C ALA A 113 4.25 -11.11 -5.67
N VAL A 114 4.66 -10.27 -4.71
CA VAL A 114 3.74 -9.50 -3.87
C VAL A 114 2.92 -8.51 -4.70
N GLY A 115 3.55 -7.80 -5.65
CA GLY A 115 2.83 -6.90 -6.55
C GLY A 115 1.77 -7.64 -7.38
N THR A 116 2.06 -8.89 -7.77
CA THR A 116 1.12 -9.75 -8.50
C THR A 116 -0.13 -10.07 -7.68
N TRP A 117 -0.10 -9.94 -6.35
CA TRP A 117 -1.30 -10.12 -5.52
C TRP A 117 -2.45 -9.20 -5.92
N GLY A 118 -2.17 -7.99 -6.40
CA GLY A 118 -3.21 -7.07 -6.88
C GLY A 118 -4.15 -7.73 -7.91
N TYR A 119 -3.64 -8.64 -8.74
CA TYR A 119 -4.44 -9.43 -9.66
C TYR A 119 -5.40 -10.40 -8.94
N PHE A 120 -4.86 -11.19 -8.02
CA PHE A 120 -5.62 -12.19 -7.26
C PHE A 120 -6.63 -11.51 -6.32
N LEU A 121 -6.27 -10.40 -5.68
CA LEU A 121 -7.15 -9.59 -4.85
C LEU A 121 -8.32 -9.00 -5.66
N LYS A 122 -8.09 -8.58 -6.91
CA LYS A 122 -9.19 -8.15 -7.80
C LYS A 122 -10.09 -9.31 -8.19
N THR A 123 -9.50 -10.46 -8.50
CA THR A 123 -10.18 -11.61 -9.13
C THR A 123 -10.96 -12.48 -8.13
N PHE A 124 -10.38 -12.77 -6.97
CA PHE A 124 -10.93 -13.72 -6.00
C PHE A 124 -11.59 -13.06 -4.80
N THR A 125 -11.56 -11.73 -4.70
CA THR A 125 -12.13 -11.01 -3.55
C THR A 125 -13.15 -9.97 -3.99
N PRO A 126 -14.41 -10.06 -3.49
CA PRO A 126 -15.43 -9.07 -3.80
C PRO A 126 -15.07 -7.71 -3.18
N LYS A 127 -15.49 -6.61 -3.82
CA LYS A 127 -15.13 -5.24 -3.43
C LYS A 127 -15.33 -4.95 -1.93
N ASN A 128 -16.46 -5.35 -1.38
CA ASN A 128 -16.82 -5.15 0.03
C ASN A 128 -16.00 -5.98 1.04
N GLN A 129 -15.24 -6.98 0.58
CA GLN A 129 -14.42 -7.86 1.43
C GLN A 129 -12.91 -7.70 1.19
N ARG A 130 -12.49 -6.78 0.31
CA ARG A 130 -11.06 -6.54 0.01
C ARG A 130 -10.29 -6.13 1.25
N ILE A 131 -10.82 -5.20 2.03
CA ILE A 131 -10.18 -4.73 3.28
C ILE A 131 -10.01 -5.87 4.28
N ARG A 132 -11.04 -6.72 4.43
CA ARG A 132 -10.93 -7.90 5.29
C ARG A 132 -9.82 -8.83 4.80
N SER A 133 -9.66 -8.99 3.49
CA SER A 133 -8.57 -9.79 2.91
C SER A 133 -7.20 -9.16 3.11
N CYS A 134 -7.07 -7.83 2.96
CA CYS A 134 -5.85 -7.11 3.28
C CYS A 134 -5.47 -7.33 4.75
N ALA A 135 -6.43 -7.16 5.66
CA ALA A 135 -6.22 -7.42 7.09
C ALA A 135 -5.88 -8.89 7.36
N ASP A 136 -6.60 -9.84 6.77
CA ASP A 136 -6.32 -11.29 6.91
C ASP A 136 -4.88 -11.60 6.49
N VAL A 137 -4.43 -11.06 5.35
CA VAL A 137 -3.09 -11.34 4.84
C VAL A 137 -2.02 -10.73 5.73
N LEU A 138 -2.18 -9.46 6.11
CA LEU A 138 -1.23 -8.75 6.98
C LEU A 138 -1.15 -9.40 8.37
N ILE A 139 -2.28 -9.81 8.96
CA ILE A 139 -2.32 -10.50 10.25
C ILE A 139 -1.60 -11.85 10.13
N CYS A 140 -2.01 -12.69 9.19
CA CYS A 140 -1.44 -14.03 9.04
C CYS A 140 0.05 -13.99 8.69
N SER A 141 0.50 -13.07 7.83
CA SER A 141 1.92 -12.94 7.49
C SER A 141 2.76 -12.52 8.68
N ASN A 142 2.27 -11.60 9.52
CA ASN A 142 3.00 -11.14 10.70
C ASN A 142 3.01 -12.18 11.82
N ILE A 143 1.93 -12.95 12.00
CA ILE A 143 1.91 -14.10 12.93
C ILE A 143 2.96 -15.14 12.51
N LEU A 144 2.98 -15.51 11.23
CA LEU A 144 3.96 -16.44 10.68
C LEU A 144 5.39 -15.91 10.82
N MET A 145 5.59 -14.62 10.54
CA MET A 145 6.87 -13.95 10.72
C MET A 145 7.35 -14.01 12.18
N ILE A 146 6.48 -13.77 13.18
CA ILE A 146 6.84 -13.93 14.60
C ILE A 146 7.34 -15.35 14.86
N VAL A 147 6.61 -16.38 14.41
CA VAL A 147 6.99 -17.78 14.61
C VAL A 147 8.36 -18.08 14.00
N ILE A 148 8.61 -17.61 12.77
CA ILE A 148 9.90 -17.80 12.09
C ILE A 148 11.01 -17.05 12.81
N ASN A 149 10.79 -15.79 13.19
CA ASN A 149 11.78 -14.95 13.86
C ASN A 149 12.16 -15.52 15.24
N VAL A 150 11.19 -15.92 16.05
CA VAL A 150 11.42 -16.58 17.36
C VAL A 150 12.22 -17.87 17.18
N THR A 151 11.95 -18.65 16.13
CA THR A 151 12.73 -19.84 15.82
C THR A 151 14.17 -19.48 15.41
N ALA A 152 14.34 -18.43 14.61
CA ALA A 152 15.64 -17.94 14.18
C ALA A 152 16.51 -17.47 15.36
N THR A 153 15.92 -16.76 16.32
CA THR A 153 16.62 -16.17 17.47
C THR A 153 16.87 -17.16 18.61
N HIS A 154 15.91 -18.05 18.92
CA HIS A 154 16.00 -18.94 20.08
C HIS A 154 16.43 -20.37 19.76
N VAL A 155 16.24 -20.84 18.52
CA VAL A 155 16.62 -22.21 18.11
C VAL A 155 17.88 -22.17 17.27
N SER A 156 17.80 -21.62 16.05
CA SER A 156 18.96 -21.30 15.22
C SER A 156 18.55 -20.52 13.97
N PRO A 157 19.44 -19.67 13.40
CA PRO A 157 19.17 -18.95 12.16
C PRO A 157 18.82 -19.87 10.98
N TRP A 158 19.46 -21.04 10.87
CA TRP A 158 19.16 -22.03 9.81
C TRP A 158 17.80 -22.71 9.97
N ALA A 159 17.34 -22.93 11.21
CA ALA A 159 15.98 -23.42 11.44
C ALA A 159 14.95 -22.38 10.98
N GLY A 160 15.17 -21.10 11.31
CA GLY A 160 14.37 -19.99 10.79
C GLY A 160 14.39 -19.91 9.26
N LEU A 161 15.56 -20.03 8.63
CA LEU A 161 15.72 -20.05 7.17
C LEU A 161 14.96 -21.21 6.53
N THR A 162 15.01 -22.40 7.13
CA THR A 162 14.29 -23.58 6.65
C THR A 162 12.78 -23.38 6.73
N MET A 163 12.27 -22.86 7.85
CA MET A 163 10.85 -22.56 7.99
C MET A 163 10.39 -21.49 7.00
N SER A 164 11.19 -20.45 6.80
CA SER A 164 10.96 -19.41 5.80
C SER A 164 10.90 -19.99 4.37
N ALA A 165 11.84 -20.84 3.99
CA ALA A 165 11.84 -21.52 2.70
C ALA A 165 10.63 -22.45 2.50
N LEU A 166 10.23 -23.20 3.54
CA LEU A 166 9.03 -24.03 3.50
C LEU A 166 7.77 -23.20 3.31
N SER A 167 7.66 -22.06 3.99
CA SER A 167 6.54 -21.13 3.81
C SER A 167 6.47 -20.60 2.38
N LEU A 168 7.60 -20.26 1.77
CA LEU A 168 7.68 -19.80 0.38
C LEU A 168 7.17 -20.87 -0.60
N VAL A 169 7.63 -22.12 -0.44
CA VAL A 169 7.23 -23.24 -1.32
C VAL A 169 5.76 -23.56 -1.15
N ALA A 170 5.26 -23.62 0.09
CA ALA A 170 3.85 -23.85 0.37
C ALA A 170 2.97 -22.73 -0.19
N GLY A 171 3.36 -21.47 0.02
CA GLY A 171 2.66 -20.29 -0.49
C GLY A 171 2.59 -20.28 -2.03
N GLY A 172 3.73 -20.51 -2.69
CA GLY A 172 3.81 -20.64 -4.14
C GLY A 172 2.93 -21.76 -4.68
N GLY A 173 3.01 -22.96 -4.09
CA GLY A 173 2.19 -24.11 -4.47
C GLY A 173 0.69 -23.85 -4.35
N ILE A 174 0.27 -23.22 -3.24
CA ILE A 174 -1.12 -22.81 -3.00
C ILE A 174 -1.61 -21.83 -4.07
N LEU A 175 -0.80 -20.81 -4.40
CA LEU A 175 -1.17 -19.79 -5.38
C LEU A 175 -1.22 -20.36 -6.81
N LEU A 176 -0.33 -21.30 -7.14
CA LEU A 176 -0.30 -21.96 -8.44
C LEU A 176 -1.46 -22.95 -8.62
N ALA A 177 -2.02 -23.49 -7.53
CA ALA A 177 -3.19 -24.35 -7.55
C ALA A 177 -4.52 -23.61 -7.79
N LEU A 178 -4.52 -22.27 -7.72
CA LEU A 178 -5.72 -21.47 -7.99
C LEU A 178 -6.08 -21.51 -9.49
N PRO A 179 -7.38 -21.67 -9.82
CA PRO A 179 -7.80 -21.77 -11.21
C PRO A 179 -7.62 -20.43 -11.94
N LEU A 180 -7.05 -20.50 -13.15
CA LEU A 180 -6.95 -19.37 -14.07
C LEU A 180 -8.36 -18.98 -14.57
N PRO A 181 -8.80 -17.72 -14.45
CA PRO A 181 -10.05 -17.30 -15.06
C PRO A 181 -9.95 -17.32 -16.60
N GLU A 182 -11.05 -17.70 -17.25
CA GLU A 182 -11.12 -17.74 -18.72
C GLU A 182 -11.01 -16.34 -19.34
N LYS A 183 -10.45 -16.29 -20.56
CA LYS A 183 -10.08 -15.06 -21.28
C LYS A 183 -11.26 -14.09 -21.53
N ALA A 184 -12.49 -14.59 -21.52
CA ALA A 184 -13.71 -13.86 -21.86
C ALA A 184 -14.26 -12.98 -20.72
N ASP A 185 -14.13 -13.41 -19.46
CA ASP A 185 -14.66 -12.68 -18.30
C ASP A 185 -13.86 -11.40 -18.02
N TRP A 186 -12.55 -11.45 -18.24
CA TRP A 186 -11.64 -10.35 -17.87
C TRP A 186 -11.77 -9.11 -18.76
N ARG A 187 -12.23 -9.24 -20.01
CA ARG A 187 -12.43 -8.11 -20.94
C ARG A 187 -13.82 -7.48 -20.82
N LYS A 188 -14.86 -8.22 -20.41
CA LYS A 188 -16.23 -7.70 -20.33
C LYS A 188 -16.39 -6.56 -19.30
N ASP A 189 -15.67 -6.62 -18.18
CA ASP A 189 -15.64 -5.55 -17.17
C ASP A 189 -14.74 -4.35 -17.52
N SER A 190 -13.95 -4.45 -18.60
CA SER A 190 -13.04 -3.38 -19.06
C SER A 190 -13.64 -2.45 -20.11
N GLY A 191 -14.95 -2.56 -20.36
CA GLY A 191 -15.68 -1.69 -21.28
C GLY A 191 -15.66 -0.23 -20.83
N LYS A 192 -14.88 0.59 -21.55
CA LYS A 192 -14.84 2.07 -21.52
C LYS A 192 -15.01 2.70 -20.13
N LEU A 193 -13.99 2.64 -19.27
CA LEU A 193 -13.85 3.61 -18.17
C LEU A 193 -12.98 4.80 -18.64
N PRO A 194 -13.56 5.98 -18.89
CA PRO A 194 -12.80 7.17 -19.23
C PRO A 194 -12.32 7.83 -17.93
N GLY A 195 -11.14 7.43 -17.44
CA GLY A 195 -10.56 8.07 -16.27
C GLY A 195 -9.09 7.74 -16.08
N ASN A 196 -8.24 8.74 -16.24
CA ASN A 196 -6.80 8.61 -15.97
C ASN A 196 -6.56 8.54 -14.44
N ILE A 197 -6.54 7.33 -13.87
CA ILE A 197 -6.27 7.10 -12.44
C ILE A 197 -4.85 7.48 -12.00
N LYS A 198 -3.97 7.90 -12.91
CA LYS A 198 -2.58 8.26 -12.60
C LYS A 198 -2.48 9.37 -11.55
N LYS A 199 -3.37 10.37 -11.59
CA LYS A 199 -3.32 11.49 -10.62
C LYS A 199 -3.73 11.05 -9.20
N PRO A 200 -4.87 10.34 -8.99
CA PRO A 200 -5.18 9.75 -7.69
C PRO A 200 -4.11 8.78 -7.20
N LEU A 201 -3.57 7.92 -8.08
CA LEU A 201 -2.54 6.97 -7.72
C LEU A 201 -1.25 7.68 -7.30
N ALA A 202 -0.78 8.67 -8.06
CA ALA A 202 0.38 9.47 -7.68
C ALA A 202 0.19 10.16 -6.33
N MET A 203 -1.00 10.70 -6.08
CA MET A 203 -1.33 11.32 -4.80
C MET A 203 -1.32 10.31 -3.64
N LEU A 204 -1.86 9.11 -3.87
CA LEU A 204 -1.80 8.02 -2.90
C LEU A 204 -0.35 7.58 -2.67
N CYS A 205 0.51 7.56 -3.68
CA CYS A 205 1.92 7.22 -3.53
C CYS A 205 2.67 8.26 -2.70
N VAL A 206 2.41 9.55 -2.91
CA VAL A 206 2.95 10.62 -2.05
C VAL A 206 2.45 10.43 -0.61
N PHE A 207 1.17 10.12 -0.44
CA PHE A 207 0.59 9.83 0.88
C PHE A 207 1.28 8.66 1.58
N ILE A 208 1.43 7.54 0.88
CA ILE A 208 2.10 6.35 1.41
C ILE A 208 3.57 6.64 1.71
N ALA A 209 4.30 7.33 0.82
CA ALA A 209 5.69 7.66 1.04
C ALA A 209 5.85 8.55 2.28
N VAL A 210 5.02 9.61 2.43
CA VAL A 210 5.11 10.55 3.55
C VAL A 210 4.86 9.87 4.90
N ILE A 211 3.86 8.99 5.01
CA ILE A 211 3.59 8.31 6.29
C ILE A 211 4.66 7.27 6.64
N THR A 212 5.26 6.62 5.64
CA THR A 212 6.20 5.51 5.83
C THR A 212 7.64 5.98 6.08
N ILE A 213 7.93 7.26 5.84
CA ILE A 213 9.14 7.93 6.35
C ILE A 213 9.26 7.75 7.86
N ASN A 214 8.16 7.84 8.60
CA ASN A 214 8.17 7.67 10.06
C ASN A 214 8.58 6.25 10.46
N SER A 215 8.18 5.23 9.69
CA SER A 215 8.62 3.84 9.88
C SER A 215 10.12 3.68 9.59
N GLY A 216 10.65 4.34 8.56
CA GLY A 216 12.10 4.35 8.29
C GLY A 216 12.92 5.00 9.42
N LEU A 217 12.43 6.12 9.95
CA LEU A 217 13.02 6.79 11.11
C LEU A 217 13.00 5.92 12.36
N MET A 218 11.93 5.18 12.59
CA MET A 218 11.82 4.23 13.70
C MET A 218 12.95 3.20 13.69
N TYR A 219 13.28 2.61 12.52
CA TYR A 219 14.38 1.64 12.41
C TYR A 219 15.75 2.21 12.77
N GLN A 220 15.99 3.51 12.53
CA GLN A 220 17.30 4.15 12.73
C GLN A 220 17.43 4.86 14.08
N VAL A 221 16.33 5.33 14.66
CA VAL A 221 16.35 6.15 15.88
C VAL A 221 15.84 5.37 17.09
N MET A 222 14.74 4.63 16.94
CA MET A 222 14.04 3.99 18.06
C MET A 222 14.54 2.57 18.30
N ASN A 223 14.61 1.73 17.26
CA ASN A 223 15.01 0.33 17.41
C ASN A 223 16.40 0.16 18.06
N PRO A 224 17.45 0.92 17.66
CA PRO A 224 18.77 0.78 18.27
C PRO A 224 18.78 1.15 19.76
N ALA A 225 17.94 2.09 20.18
CA ALA A 225 17.82 2.48 21.59
C ALA A 225 17.26 1.37 22.50
N PHE A 226 16.55 0.39 21.93
CA PHE A 226 16.01 -0.78 22.62
C PHE A 226 16.71 -2.09 22.28
N ALA A 227 17.88 -2.05 21.62
CA ALA A 227 18.60 -3.26 21.19
C ALA A 227 18.94 -4.22 22.36
N HIS A 228 19.15 -3.69 23.56
CA HIS A 228 19.38 -4.48 24.78
C HIS A 228 18.18 -5.37 25.18
N LEU A 229 16.98 -5.11 24.64
CA LEU A 229 15.75 -5.89 24.85
C LEU A 229 15.44 -6.82 23.67
N ALA A 230 16.45 -7.28 22.91
CA ALA A 230 16.28 -8.10 21.71
C ALA A 230 15.33 -9.29 21.88
N GLY A 231 15.35 -9.96 23.04
CA GLY A 231 14.42 -11.05 23.34
C GLY A 231 12.95 -10.62 23.31
N LEU A 232 12.60 -9.49 23.94
CA LEU A 232 11.24 -8.94 23.93
C LEU A 232 10.86 -8.41 22.54
N ALA A 233 11.78 -7.70 21.89
CA ALA A 233 11.58 -7.13 20.56
C ALA A 233 11.36 -8.21 19.48
N SER A 234 11.92 -9.41 19.64
CA SER A 234 11.82 -10.48 18.65
C SER A 234 10.38 -10.97 18.38
N TRP A 235 9.48 -10.89 19.37
CA TRP A 235 8.10 -11.36 19.26
C TRP A 235 7.07 -10.26 19.50
N TYR A 236 7.31 -9.36 20.46
CA TYR A 236 6.32 -8.36 20.84
C TYR A 236 6.15 -7.27 19.78
N TRP A 237 7.21 -6.94 19.04
CA TRP A 237 7.23 -5.89 18.03
C TRP A 237 6.03 -5.92 17.07
N ALA A 238 5.63 -7.10 16.58
CA ALA A 238 4.50 -7.21 15.65
C ALA A 238 3.13 -7.36 16.33
N VAL A 239 3.07 -7.58 17.65
CA VAL A 239 1.82 -7.85 18.38
C VAL A 239 0.86 -6.66 18.34
N PRO A 240 1.27 -5.41 18.68
CA PRO A 240 0.37 -4.25 18.61
C PRO A 240 -0.18 -4.00 17.20
N TYR A 241 0.66 -4.22 16.19
CA TYR A 241 0.28 -4.12 14.78
C TYR A 241 -0.84 -5.12 14.44
N ILE A 242 -0.65 -6.40 14.79
CA ILE A 242 -1.64 -7.47 14.57
C ILE A 242 -2.94 -7.18 15.31
N LEU A 243 -2.87 -6.76 16.58
CA LEU A 243 -4.03 -6.43 17.39
C LEU A 243 -4.84 -5.30 16.76
N MET A 244 -4.17 -4.22 16.33
CA MET A 244 -4.84 -3.11 15.67
C MET A 244 -5.49 -3.53 14.35
N LEU A 245 -4.80 -4.32 13.52
CA LEU A 245 -5.41 -4.86 12.30
C LEU A 245 -6.64 -5.72 12.60
N GLY A 246 -6.62 -6.51 13.68
CA GLY A 246 -7.76 -7.28 14.15
C GLY A 246 -8.96 -6.40 14.54
N ILE A 247 -8.71 -5.31 15.27
CA ILE A 247 -9.72 -4.31 15.62
C ILE A 247 -10.31 -3.70 14.35
N LEU A 248 -9.48 -3.23 13.44
CA LEU A 248 -9.94 -2.56 12.21
C LEU A 248 -10.67 -3.51 11.25
N ARG A 249 -10.27 -4.78 11.21
CA ARG A 249 -10.95 -5.85 10.47
C ARG A 249 -12.38 -6.06 10.95
N SER A 250 -12.63 -5.88 12.25
CA SER A 250 -13.93 -6.04 12.89
C SER A 250 -14.87 -4.83 12.73
N LEU A 251 -14.35 -3.68 12.30
CA LEU A 251 -15.16 -2.47 12.12
C LEU A 251 -16.26 -2.66 11.07
N PRO A 252 -17.48 -2.16 11.34
CA PRO A 252 -18.58 -2.25 10.39
C PRO A 252 -18.25 -1.44 9.12
N VAL A 253 -18.72 -1.93 7.97
CA VAL A 253 -18.43 -1.34 6.64
C VAL A 253 -18.84 0.13 6.54
N ASN A 254 -19.83 0.54 7.34
CA ASN A 254 -20.39 1.90 7.39
C ASN A 254 -19.67 2.86 8.35
N ALA A 255 -18.64 2.40 9.07
CA ALA A 255 -17.89 3.25 10.00
C ALA A 255 -17.15 4.36 9.23
N LYS A 256 -17.23 5.60 9.73
CA LYS A 256 -16.42 6.71 9.22
C LYS A 256 -14.95 6.39 9.51
N ARG A 257 -14.14 6.23 8.45
CA ARG A 257 -12.73 5.83 8.58
C ARG A 257 -11.76 7.00 8.76
N ALA A 258 -12.16 8.20 8.37
CA ALA A 258 -11.34 9.39 8.53
C ALA A 258 -10.95 9.65 10.01
N PRO A 259 -11.85 9.55 11.02
CA PRO A 259 -11.48 9.66 12.42
C PRO A 259 -10.38 8.69 12.87
N VAL A 260 -10.42 7.45 12.36
CA VAL A 260 -9.44 6.41 12.72
C VAL A 260 -8.03 6.79 12.26
N LEU A 261 -7.91 7.42 11.08
CA LEU A 261 -6.64 7.95 10.60
C LEU A 261 -6.05 9.00 11.55
N TYR A 262 -6.87 9.90 12.09
CA TYR A 262 -6.43 10.92 13.06
C TYR A 262 -6.01 10.32 14.40
N ILE A 263 -6.65 9.24 14.83
CA ILE A 263 -6.20 8.46 16.01
C ILE A 263 -4.78 7.94 15.76
N GLY A 264 -4.52 7.35 14.60
CA GLY A 264 -3.17 6.90 14.22
C GLY A 264 -2.13 8.02 14.24
N MET A 265 -2.50 9.24 13.79
CA MET A 265 -1.59 10.39 13.86
C MET A 265 -1.25 10.77 15.30
N GLY A 266 -2.26 10.81 16.18
CA GLY A 266 -2.06 11.08 17.61
C GLY A 266 -1.20 10.01 18.28
N MET A 267 -1.37 8.74 17.91
CA MET A 267 -0.57 7.63 18.43
C MET A 267 0.91 7.74 18.05
N ILE A 268 1.26 8.08 16.80
CA ILE A 268 2.68 8.30 16.41
C ILE A 268 3.28 9.47 17.19
N MET A 269 2.57 10.60 17.29
CA MET A 269 3.04 11.76 18.04
C MET A 269 3.33 11.40 19.50
N LEU A 270 2.39 10.70 20.15
CA LEU A 270 2.56 10.26 21.53
C LEU A 270 3.72 9.27 21.67
N ALA A 271 3.91 8.37 20.72
CA ALA A 271 5.02 7.40 20.74
C ALA A 271 6.38 8.10 20.76
N PHE A 272 6.60 9.12 19.91
CA PHE A 272 7.85 9.87 19.90
C PHE A 272 8.04 10.75 21.13
N ILE A 273 6.97 11.34 21.68
CA ILE A 273 7.02 12.08 22.94
C ILE A 273 7.40 11.15 24.10
N CYS A 274 6.75 9.99 24.20
CA CYS A 274 7.08 8.97 25.20
C CYS A 274 8.52 8.48 25.04
N PHE A 275 8.98 8.25 23.81
CA PHE A 275 10.36 7.85 23.53
C PHE A 275 11.39 8.87 24.04
N MET A 276 11.07 10.17 24.00
CA MET A 276 11.95 11.24 24.48
C MET A 276 11.95 11.35 26.02
N LEU A 277 10.82 11.05 26.67
CA LEU A 277 10.63 11.26 28.11
C LEU A 277 10.94 10.03 28.98
N LEU A 278 10.89 8.83 28.43
CA LEU A 278 10.99 7.58 29.19
C LEU A 278 12.43 7.03 29.30
N GLY A 279 12.67 6.22 30.33
CA GLY A 279 13.99 5.72 30.75
C GLY A 279 14.56 4.55 29.94
N ARG A 280 13.91 4.17 28.82
CA ARG A 280 14.28 3.07 27.91
C ARG A 280 14.24 1.66 28.52
N ASN A 281 13.44 1.46 29.57
CA ASN A 281 13.23 0.15 30.18
C ASN A 281 12.24 -0.73 29.38
N ALA A 282 12.04 -1.98 29.80
CA ALA A 282 11.07 -2.89 29.18
C ALA A 282 9.64 -2.33 29.13
N CYS A 283 9.15 -1.71 30.21
CA CYS A 283 7.84 -1.07 30.22
C CYS A 283 7.74 0.09 29.21
N ASP A 284 8.83 0.84 29.06
CA ASP A 284 8.89 1.98 28.15
C ASP A 284 8.86 1.49 26.69
N TYR A 285 9.58 0.41 26.40
CA TYR A 285 9.51 -0.27 25.11
C TYR A 285 8.08 -0.70 24.79
N LEU A 286 7.38 -1.37 25.72
CA LEU A 286 6.01 -1.80 25.50
C LEU A 286 5.07 -0.64 25.16
N ILE A 287 5.19 0.50 25.85
CA ILE A 287 4.36 1.69 25.60
C ILE A 287 4.66 2.26 24.21
N VAL A 288 5.94 2.52 23.94
CA VAL A 288 6.40 3.19 22.72
C VAL A 288 6.11 2.32 21.49
N ASP A 289 6.44 1.03 21.57
CA ASP A 289 6.20 0.05 20.50
C ASP A 289 4.70 -0.13 20.25
N THR A 290 3.87 -0.23 21.30
CA THR A 290 2.41 -0.35 21.16
C THR A 290 1.79 0.82 20.42
N LEU A 291 2.17 2.04 20.79
CA LEU A 291 1.67 3.24 20.14
C LEU A 291 2.15 3.33 18.69
N MET A 292 3.43 3.03 18.45
CA MET A 292 4.02 3.13 17.12
C MET A 292 3.46 2.10 16.15
N LEU A 293 3.57 0.81 16.49
CA LEU A 293 3.18 -0.29 15.61
C LEU A 293 1.66 -0.41 15.50
N GLY A 294 0.93 -0.03 16.56
CA GLY A 294 -0.52 0.17 16.47
C GLY A 294 -0.88 1.24 15.43
N ALA A 295 -0.19 2.39 15.43
CA ALA A 295 -0.45 3.42 14.43
C ALA A 295 -0.09 2.98 13.01
N CYS A 296 1.06 2.30 12.82
CA CYS A 296 1.43 1.70 11.53
C CYS A 296 0.34 0.75 11.01
N GLY A 297 -0.28 -0.07 11.88
CA GLY A 297 -1.39 -0.94 11.51
C GLY A 297 -2.63 -0.18 11.00
N ILE A 298 -2.95 0.98 11.62
CA ILE A 298 -4.01 1.87 11.15
C ILE A 298 -3.69 2.40 9.75
N PHE A 299 -2.49 2.95 9.58
CA PHE A 299 -2.09 3.56 8.32
C PHE A 299 -2.05 2.54 7.20
N ASP A 300 -1.44 1.38 7.44
CA ASP A 300 -1.35 0.29 6.48
C ASP A 300 -2.71 -0.14 5.99
N LEU A 301 -3.60 -0.52 6.89
CA LEU A 301 -4.91 -0.99 6.44
C LEU A 301 -5.72 0.12 5.73
N PHE A 302 -5.51 1.38 6.12
CA PHE A 302 -6.14 2.52 5.46
C PHE A 302 -5.70 2.67 4.00
N TRP A 303 -4.39 2.74 3.70
CA TRP A 303 -3.95 2.92 2.31
C TRP A 303 -4.10 1.63 1.48
N TRP A 304 -3.99 0.46 2.10
CA TRP A 304 -4.34 -0.83 1.46
C TRP A 304 -5.80 -0.90 1.04
N SER A 305 -6.71 -0.33 1.84
CA SER A 305 -8.13 -0.20 1.47
C SER A 305 -8.29 0.63 0.20
N ILE A 306 -7.58 1.76 0.11
CA ILE A 306 -7.67 2.66 -1.04
C ILE A 306 -7.10 1.99 -2.29
N LEU A 307 -5.95 1.30 -2.20
CA LEU A 307 -5.41 0.52 -3.31
C LEU A 307 -6.40 -0.54 -3.78
N GLY A 308 -7.01 -1.27 -2.84
CA GLY A 308 -8.02 -2.28 -3.14
C GLY A 308 -9.23 -1.73 -3.90
N GLU A 309 -9.68 -0.51 -3.62
CA GLU A 309 -10.73 0.17 -4.37
C GLU A 309 -10.25 0.61 -5.76
N MET A 310 -9.02 1.09 -5.89
CA MET A 310 -8.43 1.52 -7.17
C MET A 310 -8.30 0.38 -8.19
N LEU A 311 -8.24 -0.89 -7.76
CA LEU A 311 -8.08 -2.05 -8.64
C LEU A 311 -9.20 -2.19 -9.69
N ASP A 312 -10.40 -1.70 -9.40
CA ASP A 312 -11.52 -1.78 -10.34
C ASP A 312 -11.46 -0.73 -11.44
N TYR A 313 -10.76 0.38 -11.19
CA TYR A 313 -10.65 1.50 -12.11
C TYR A 313 -9.39 1.42 -13.00
N THR A 314 -8.68 0.30 -12.96
CA THR A 314 -7.47 0.06 -13.75
C THR A 314 -7.59 -1.17 -14.63
N PRO A 315 -7.06 -1.11 -15.88
CA PRO A 315 -6.87 -2.29 -16.70
C PRO A 315 -5.75 -3.19 -16.17
N ASN A 316 -4.81 -2.65 -15.39
CA ASN A 316 -3.68 -3.40 -14.83
C ASN A 316 -3.63 -3.23 -13.30
N PRO A 317 -4.24 -4.16 -12.53
CA PRO A 317 -4.25 -4.12 -11.07
C PRO A 317 -2.87 -4.39 -10.46
N VAL A 318 -2.03 -5.20 -11.11
CA VAL A 318 -0.67 -5.49 -10.64
C VAL A 318 0.19 -4.24 -10.64
N HIS A 319 0.06 -3.40 -11.66
CA HIS A 319 0.79 -2.13 -11.74
C HIS A 319 0.39 -1.13 -10.65
N VAL A 320 -0.92 -0.95 -10.42
CA VAL A 320 -1.42 -0.05 -9.37
C VAL A 320 -0.97 -0.51 -7.98
N PHE A 321 -1.12 -1.81 -7.73
CA PHE A 321 -0.77 -2.40 -6.45
C PHE A 321 0.74 -2.40 -6.19
N GLY A 322 1.53 -2.76 -7.20
CA GLY A 322 2.99 -2.73 -7.15
C GLY A 322 3.55 -1.32 -6.93
N ILE A 323 3.05 -0.30 -7.64
CA ILE A 323 3.47 1.10 -7.40
C ILE A 323 3.09 1.55 -5.98
N GLY A 324 1.87 1.22 -5.51
CA GLY A 324 1.44 1.59 -4.17
C GLY A 324 2.32 0.99 -3.06
N LEU A 325 2.60 -0.31 -3.15
CA LEU A 325 3.52 -0.99 -2.23
C LEU A 325 4.97 -0.50 -2.41
N GLY A 326 5.39 -0.18 -3.63
CA GLY A 326 6.70 0.41 -3.90
C GLY A 326 6.86 1.77 -3.23
N ALA A 327 5.81 2.59 -3.21
CA ALA A 327 5.82 3.87 -2.48
C ALA A 327 6.02 3.69 -0.97
N ASN A 328 5.50 2.60 -0.39
CA ASN A 328 5.75 2.24 1.01
C ASN A 328 7.24 1.92 1.24
N VAL A 329 7.80 1.01 0.44
CA VAL A 329 9.23 0.65 0.55
C VAL A 329 10.14 1.87 0.31
N PHE A 330 9.78 2.72 -0.66
CA PHE A 330 10.50 3.96 -0.94
C PHE A 330 10.47 4.93 0.25
N GLY A 331 9.32 5.13 0.90
CA GLY A 331 9.22 5.99 2.07
C GLY A 331 10.00 5.45 3.26
N VAL A 332 9.97 4.13 3.51
CA VAL A 332 10.82 3.48 4.52
C VAL A 332 12.31 3.72 4.25
N LEU A 333 12.77 3.52 3.00
CA LEU A 333 14.16 3.80 2.60
C LEU A 333 14.53 5.27 2.80
N LEU A 334 13.65 6.20 2.42
CA LEU A 334 13.89 7.63 2.57
C LEU A 334 13.96 8.03 4.06
N GLY A 335 13.07 7.50 4.89
CA GLY A 335 13.11 7.69 6.34
C GLY A 335 14.37 7.10 6.97
N GLY A 336 14.80 5.92 6.51
CA GLY A 336 16.06 5.30 6.92
C GLY A 336 17.27 6.14 6.54
N ALA A 337 17.32 6.67 5.31
CA ALA A 337 18.38 7.57 4.86
C ALA A 337 18.43 8.87 5.68
N VAL A 338 17.26 9.45 5.99
CA VAL A 338 17.16 10.61 6.89
C VAL A 338 17.67 10.26 8.28
N GLY A 339 17.26 9.12 8.86
CA GLY A 339 17.72 8.66 10.16
C GLY A 339 19.23 8.41 10.23
N MET A 340 19.82 7.78 9.21
CA MET A 340 21.27 7.62 9.08
C MET A 340 21.98 8.97 8.99
N GLY A 341 21.43 9.92 8.23
CA GLY A 341 21.94 11.29 8.17
C GLY A 341 21.99 11.96 9.54
N ILE A 342 20.89 11.88 10.31
CA ILE A 342 20.79 12.46 11.65
C ILE A 342 21.81 11.84 12.62
N THR A 343 21.96 10.51 12.59
CA THR A 343 22.86 9.78 13.51
C THR A 343 24.34 9.96 13.15
N SER A 344 24.67 10.23 11.89
CA SER A 344 26.05 10.44 11.42
C SER A 344 26.71 11.69 11.99
N PHE A 345 25.95 12.68 12.44
CA PHE A 345 26.48 13.95 12.96
C PHE A 345 27.10 13.84 14.37
N HIS A 346 27.20 12.65 14.98
CA HIS A 346 27.83 12.41 16.29
C HIS A 346 27.31 13.34 17.41
N ILE A 347 26.03 13.69 17.35
CA ILE A 347 25.36 14.57 18.31
C ILE A 347 24.87 13.76 19.51
N ALA A 348 24.67 14.40 20.66
CA ALA A 348 24.04 13.79 21.82
C ALA A 348 22.68 13.12 21.48
N GLY A 349 22.41 11.96 22.07
CA GLY A 349 21.21 11.17 21.73
C GLY A 349 19.87 11.87 21.97
N ALA A 350 19.82 12.85 22.88
CA ALA A 350 18.62 13.67 23.09
C ALA A 350 18.32 14.57 21.88
N GLU A 351 19.35 15.13 21.24
CA GLU A 351 19.19 15.99 20.06
C GLU A 351 18.74 15.19 18.84
N VAL A 352 19.25 13.96 18.68
CA VAL A 352 18.79 13.01 17.63
C VAL A 352 17.28 12.74 17.73
N ALA A 353 16.77 12.51 18.94
CA ALA A 353 15.34 12.29 19.17
C ALA A 353 14.50 13.53 18.87
N VAL A 354 14.99 14.73 19.19
CA VAL A 354 14.32 16.00 18.88
C VAL A 354 14.26 16.26 17.37
N VAL A 355 15.35 15.99 16.64
CA VAL A 355 15.35 16.11 15.16
C VAL A 355 14.38 15.09 14.55
N ALA A 356 14.38 13.84 15.02
CA ALA A 356 13.44 12.83 14.56
C ALA A 356 11.97 13.23 14.82
N LEU A 357 11.66 13.74 16.02
CA LEU A 357 10.33 14.27 16.35
C LEU A 357 9.94 15.44 15.44
N SER A 358 10.89 16.33 15.10
CA SER A 358 10.63 17.44 14.18
C SER A 358 10.21 16.96 12.79
N VAL A 359 10.89 15.92 12.26
CA VAL A 359 10.51 15.30 10.98
C VAL A 359 9.12 14.67 11.08
N VAL A 360 8.81 13.98 12.18
CA VAL A 360 7.49 13.36 12.42
C VAL A 360 6.39 14.42 12.48
N CYS A 361 6.61 15.53 13.17
CA CYS A 361 5.67 16.66 13.21
C CYS A 361 5.37 17.20 11.81
N ILE A 362 6.41 17.37 10.98
CA ILE A 362 6.26 17.87 9.61
C ILE A 362 5.48 16.87 8.74
N THR A 363 5.83 15.58 8.78
CA THR A 363 5.13 14.56 7.98
C THR A 363 3.65 14.45 8.36
N LEU A 364 3.34 14.51 9.66
CA LEU A 364 1.97 14.44 10.16
C LEU A 364 1.18 15.73 9.90
N ALA A 365 1.81 16.90 9.86
CA ALA A 365 1.15 18.15 9.47
C ALA A 365 0.74 18.17 7.98
N ILE A 366 1.52 17.52 7.11
CA ILE A 366 1.21 17.37 5.68
C ILE A 366 0.07 16.37 5.45
N LEU A 367 -0.16 15.46 6.38
CA LEU A 367 -1.03 14.31 6.15
C LEU A 367 -2.54 14.65 6.01
N PRO A 368 -3.15 15.53 6.84
CA PRO A 368 -4.54 15.95 6.67
C PRO A 368 -4.88 16.61 5.32
N PRO A 369 -4.13 17.62 4.82
CA PRO A 369 -4.43 18.22 3.52
C PRO A 369 -4.25 17.21 2.37
N LEU A 370 -3.26 16.33 2.48
CA LEU A 370 -3.00 15.27 1.52
C LEU A 370 -4.18 14.27 1.47
N ASN A 371 -4.68 13.85 2.63
CA ASN A 371 -5.87 12.98 2.73
C ASN A 371 -7.13 13.64 2.16
N ARG A 372 -7.34 14.94 2.43
CA ARG A 372 -8.49 15.69 1.88
C ARG A 372 -8.45 15.68 0.35
N GLN A 373 -7.30 16.02 -0.24
CA GLN A 373 -7.13 16.01 -1.68
C GLN A 373 -7.30 14.61 -2.29
N LEU A 374 -6.70 13.58 -1.68
CA LEU A 374 -6.85 12.18 -2.11
C LEU A 374 -8.31 11.73 -2.11
N THR A 375 -9.03 12.00 -1.02
CA THR A 375 -10.46 11.65 -0.88
C THR A 375 -11.32 12.34 -1.94
N MET A 376 -11.04 13.60 -2.24
CA MET A 376 -11.76 14.32 -3.31
C MET A 376 -11.51 13.70 -4.69
N LEU A 377 -10.25 13.40 -5.01
CA LEU A 377 -9.89 12.78 -6.28
C LEU A 377 -10.55 11.40 -6.43
N LEU A 378 -10.46 10.56 -5.40
CA LEU A 378 -11.10 9.24 -5.39
C LEU A 378 -12.61 9.33 -5.63
N LYS A 379 -13.31 10.18 -4.86
CA LYS A 379 -14.76 10.39 -5.04
C LYS A 379 -15.08 10.79 -6.47
N SER A 380 -14.34 11.75 -7.03
CA SER A 380 -14.59 12.21 -8.40
C SER A 380 -14.46 11.08 -9.44
N HIS A 381 -13.49 10.17 -9.28
CA HIS A 381 -13.35 9.02 -10.17
C HIS A 381 -14.44 7.97 -9.98
N VAL A 382 -14.81 7.67 -8.73
CA VAL A 382 -15.93 6.76 -8.42
C VAL A 382 -17.22 7.29 -9.06
N TYR A 383 -17.46 8.58 -8.90
CA TYR A 383 -18.62 9.26 -9.45
C TYR A 383 -18.64 9.28 -10.97
N LEU A 384 -17.51 9.61 -11.62
CA LEU A 384 -17.39 9.56 -13.09
C LEU A 384 -17.56 8.15 -13.63
N ALA A 385 -16.97 7.15 -12.97
CA ALA A 385 -17.11 5.75 -13.36
C ALA A 385 -18.56 5.26 -13.20
N ALA A 386 -19.23 5.65 -12.12
CA ALA A 386 -20.65 5.37 -11.92
C ALA A 386 -21.50 6.05 -13.01
N TYR A 387 -21.25 7.33 -13.30
CA TYR A 387 -21.94 8.09 -14.34
C TYR A 387 -21.75 7.47 -15.73
N SER A 388 -20.52 7.13 -16.11
CA SER A 388 -20.22 6.49 -17.40
C SER A 388 -20.86 5.11 -17.56
N GLY A 389 -21.15 4.43 -16.46
CA GLY A 389 -21.84 3.13 -16.45
C GLY A 389 -23.38 3.22 -16.53
N LEU A 390 -23.97 4.42 -16.44
CA LEU A 390 -25.41 4.61 -16.61
C LEU A 390 -25.80 4.51 -18.09
N SER A 391 -27.04 4.08 -18.37
CA SER A 391 -27.61 4.16 -19.72
C SER A 391 -27.61 5.60 -20.23
N GLU A 392 -27.43 5.81 -21.54
CA GLU A 392 -27.37 7.14 -22.17
C GLU A 392 -28.57 8.03 -21.78
N ILE A 393 -29.78 7.48 -21.74
CA ILE A 393 -31.02 8.18 -21.32
C ILE A 393 -30.89 8.79 -19.91
N ARG A 394 -30.27 8.07 -18.99
CA ARG A 394 -30.13 8.50 -17.60
C ARG A 394 -28.99 9.51 -17.46
N GLN A 395 -27.91 9.38 -18.24
CA GLN A 395 -26.87 10.41 -18.34
C GLN A 395 -27.44 11.73 -18.87
N GLU A 396 -28.25 11.67 -19.93
CA GLU A 396 -28.90 12.83 -20.53
C GLU A 396 -29.87 13.51 -19.55
N THR A 397 -30.64 12.72 -18.80
CA THR A 397 -31.54 13.23 -17.74
C THR A 397 -30.76 13.98 -16.64
N ILE A 398 -29.66 13.39 -16.16
CA ILE A 398 -28.79 14.00 -15.14
C ILE A 398 -28.24 15.34 -15.65
N LEU A 399 -27.72 15.34 -16.89
CA LEU A 399 -27.16 16.53 -17.53
C LEU A 399 -28.21 17.62 -17.71
N CYS A 400 -29.39 17.29 -18.24
CA CYS A 400 -30.50 18.23 -18.44
C CYS A 400 -30.95 18.86 -17.12
N HIS A 401 -31.14 18.07 -16.07
CA HIS A 401 -31.58 18.57 -14.77
C HIS A 401 -30.54 19.52 -14.15
N THR A 402 -29.27 19.14 -14.19
CA THR A 402 -28.16 19.96 -13.68
C THR A 402 -28.02 21.29 -14.45
N ILE A 403 -28.12 21.24 -15.77
CA ILE A 403 -28.04 22.41 -16.64
C ILE A 403 -29.22 23.37 -16.40
N MET A 404 -30.40 22.84 -16.05
CA MET A 404 -31.59 23.66 -15.77
C MET A 404 -31.53 24.36 -14.40
N GLN A 405 -30.87 23.76 -13.40
CA GLN A 405 -30.78 24.32 -12.04
C GLN A 405 -29.81 25.49 -11.89
N THR A 406 -28.93 25.72 -12.86
CA THR A 406 -27.89 26.76 -12.80
C THR A 406 -27.81 27.49 -14.14
N ALA A 407 -27.76 28.82 -14.12
CA ALA A 407 -27.67 29.66 -15.33
C ALA A 407 -26.27 29.58 -15.98
N LEU A 408 -25.98 28.42 -16.59
CA LEU A 408 -24.77 28.19 -17.37
C LEU A 408 -24.92 28.79 -18.78
N THR A 409 -23.86 29.42 -19.27
CA THR A 409 -23.75 29.83 -20.67
C THR A 409 -23.66 28.60 -21.58
N GLY A 410 -23.98 28.74 -22.87
CA GLY A 410 -23.90 27.62 -23.83
C GLY A 410 -22.53 26.93 -23.79
N ARG A 411 -21.45 27.70 -23.72
CA ARG A 411 -20.10 27.15 -23.70
C ARG A 411 -19.73 26.46 -22.38
N GLU A 412 -20.22 26.95 -21.25
CA GLU A 412 -20.06 26.27 -19.96
C GLU A 412 -20.83 24.96 -19.92
N LYS A 413 -22.00 24.86 -20.55
CA LYS A 413 -22.76 23.60 -20.69
C LYS A 413 -21.98 22.56 -21.48
N GLU A 414 -21.40 22.96 -22.62
CA GLU A 414 -20.57 22.08 -23.43
C GLU A 414 -19.34 21.60 -22.68
N VAL A 415 -18.63 22.51 -22.00
CA VAL A 415 -17.47 22.16 -21.17
C VAL A 415 -17.88 21.21 -20.04
N LEU A 416 -19.01 21.46 -19.37
CA LEU A 416 -19.53 20.59 -18.32
C LEU A 416 -19.86 19.18 -18.84
N ALA A 417 -20.50 19.06 -20.00
CA ALA A 417 -20.79 17.77 -20.62
C ALA A 417 -19.50 16.97 -20.89
N GLN A 418 -18.47 17.63 -21.43
CA GLN A 418 -17.18 16.95 -21.67
C GLN A 418 -16.46 16.59 -20.36
N ILE A 419 -16.65 17.37 -19.28
CA ILE A 419 -16.12 17.05 -17.94
C ILE A 419 -16.73 15.76 -17.40
N LEU A 420 -18.05 15.61 -17.53
CA LEU A 420 -18.81 14.45 -17.08
C LEU A 420 -18.49 13.19 -17.90
N LEU A 421 -18.04 13.35 -19.14
CA LEU A 421 -17.47 12.27 -19.96
C LEU A 421 -16.02 11.88 -19.56
N GLY A 422 -15.45 12.50 -18.52
CA GLY A 422 -14.12 12.16 -18.01
C GLY A 422 -12.95 12.74 -18.81
N LYS A 423 -13.20 13.61 -19.81
CA LYS A 423 -12.14 14.17 -20.67
C LYS A 423 -11.24 15.17 -19.95
N SER A 424 -9.93 15.09 -20.15
CA SER A 424 -8.94 16.07 -19.69
C SER A 424 -9.10 17.43 -20.37
N ASN A 425 -8.54 18.51 -19.81
CA ASN A 425 -8.67 19.84 -20.42
C ASN A 425 -8.12 19.89 -21.85
N LYS A 426 -7.06 19.12 -22.14
CA LYS A 426 -6.52 18.97 -23.49
C LYS A 426 -7.49 18.25 -24.43
N GLU A 427 -8.15 17.20 -23.97
CA GLU A 427 -9.18 16.49 -24.74
C GLU A 427 -10.45 17.32 -24.93
N ILE A 428 -10.84 18.12 -23.93
CA ILE A 428 -11.95 19.08 -24.03
C ILE A 428 -11.61 20.17 -25.04
N ALA A 429 -10.40 20.72 -24.96
CA ALA A 429 -9.87 21.72 -25.90
C ALA A 429 -9.92 21.21 -27.35
N ALA A 430 -9.44 19.99 -27.56
CA ALA A 430 -9.52 19.32 -28.86
C ALA A 430 -10.97 19.05 -29.30
N ALA A 431 -11.82 18.56 -28.40
CA ALA A 431 -13.22 18.20 -28.72
C ALA A 431 -14.09 19.42 -29.01
N LEU A 432 -13.80 20.57 -28.39
CA LEU A 432 -14.56 21.80 -28.56
C LEU A 432 -13.86 22.80 -29.49
N PHE A 433 -12.71 22.45 -30.07
CA PHE A 433 -11.90 23.32 -30.93
C PHE A 433 -11.55 24.67 -30.28
N ILE A 434 -11.10 24.65 -29.02
CA ILE A 434 -10.62 25.83 -28.27
C ILE A 434 -9.27 25.58 -27.61
N SER A 435 -8.60 26.64 -27.17
CA SER A 435 -7.35 26.49 -26.43
C SER A 435 -7.57 25.87 -25.04
N GLU A 436 -6.56 25.17 -24.52
CA GLU A 436 -6.61 24.63 -23.14
C GLU A 436 -6.80 25.74 -22.10
N ASN A 437 -6.28 26.96 -22.37
CA ASN A 437 -6.47 28.12 -21.51
C ASN A 437 -7.93 28.59 -21.50
N THR A 438 -8.60 28.58 -22.65
CA THR A 438 -10.04 28.87 -22.76
C THR A 438 -10.85 27.85 -21.96
N VAL A 439 -10.50 26.56 -22.05
CA VAL A 439 -11.14 25.52 -21.21
C VAL A 439 -10.93 25.82 -19.73
N LYS A 440 -9.72 26.16 -19.31
CA LYS A 440 -9.40 26.53 -17.91
C LYS A 440 -10.30 27.67 -17.43
N THR A 441 -10.47 28.72 -18.23
CA THR A 441 -11.37 29.85 -17.93
C THR A 441 -12.81 29.38 -17.74
N HIS A 442 -13.36 28.59 -18.67
CA HIS A 442 -14.72 28.05 -18.54
C HIS A 442 -14.88 27.15 -17.31
N THR A 443 -13.90 26.29 -17.00
CA THR A 443 -13.92 25.50 -15.76
C THR A 443 -13.89 26.36 -14.50
N ARG A 444 -13.11 27.46 -14.49
CA ARG A 444 -13.07 28.36 -13.34
C ARG A 444 -14.42 29.05 -13.13
N ASN A 445 -15.08 29.49 -14.20
CA ASN A 445 -16.40 30.10 -14.11
C ASN A 445 -17.46 29.09 -13.67
N LEU A 446 -17.40 27.85 -14.18
CA LEU A 446 -18.22 26.74 -13.70
C LEU A 446 -18.03 26.54 -12.19
N TYR A 447 -16.79 26.44 -11.73
CA TYR A 447 -16.48 26.25 -10.31
C TYR A 447 -17.05 27.36 -9.43
N ALA A 448 -16.91 28.62 -9.86
CA ALA A 448 -17.51 29.76 -9.16
C ALA A 448 -19.04 29.69 -9.12
N LYS A 449 -19.70 29.32 -10.22
CA LYS A 449 -21.17 29.21 -10.28
C LYS A 449 -21.76 28.09 -9.43
N TYR A 450 -20.98 27.05 -9.17
CA TYR A 450 -21.38 25.93 -8.32
C TYR A 450 -20.83 26.04 -6.89
N ASP A 451 -20.12 27.12 -6.55
CA ASP A 451 -19.45 27.31 -5.26
C ASP A 451 -18.54 26.13 -4.87
N VAL A 452 -17.73 25.69 -5.83
CA VAL A 452 -16.76 24.59 -5.66
C VAL A 452 -15.37 25.06 -6.03
N GLY A 453 -14.34 24.53 -5.41
CA GLY A 453 -12.94 24.88 -5.67
C GLY A 453 -12.24 23.98 -6.68
N SER A 454 -12.86 22.88 -7.11
CA SER A 454 -12.20 21.92 -7.99
C SER A 454 -13.17 21.10 -8.86
N ARG A 455 -12.62 20.52 -9.94
CA ARG A 455 -13.31 19.54 -10.79
C ARG A 455 -13.95 18.40 -9.99
N ALA A 456 -13.22 17.93 -8.98
CA ALA A 456 -13.64 16.82 -8.14
C ALA A 456 -14.84 17.20 -7.27
N GLU A 457 -14.82 18.39 -6.69
CA GLU A 457 -15.93 18.94 -5.93
C GLU A 457 -17.15 19.22 -6.82
N LEU A 458 -16.95 19.76 -8.03
CA LEU A 458 -18.01 19.93 -9.02
C LEU A 458 -18.74 18.61 -9.31
N ILE A 459 -18.00 17.56 -9.67
CA ILE A 459 -18.58 16.24 -9.97
C ILE A 459 -19.32 15.68 -8.76
N SER A 460 -18.72 15.79 -7.56
CA SER A 460 -19.37 15.32 -6.33
C SER A 460 -20.63 16.10 -5.99
N PHE A 461 -20.67 17.41 -6.24
CA PHE A 461 -21.84 18.26 -6.02
C PHE A 461 -22.99 17.85 -6.94
N LEU A 462 -22.69 17.73 -8.24
CA LEU A 462 -23.67 17.42 -9.28
C LEU A 462 -24.38 16.08 -9.06
N LEU A 463 -23.65 15.05 -8.63
CA LEU A 463 -24.21 13.72 -8.45
C LEU A 463 -24.86 13.53 -7.08
N LYS A 464 -24.38 14.22 -6.04
CA LYS A 464 -24.99 14.16 -4.70
C LYS A 464 -26.40 14.78 -4.69
N ASN A 465 -26.62 15.84 -5.45
CA ASN A 465 -27.93 16.49 -5.59
C ASN A 465 -28.96 15.67 -6.40
N GLN A 466 -28.58 14.50 -6.94
CA GLN A 466 -29.49 13.63 -7.70
C GLN A 466 -29.77 12.28 -7.02
N ILE A 467 -28.95 11.86 -6.05
CA ILE A 467 -29.15 10.60 -5.31
C ILE A 467 -30.04 10.80 -4.07
N ALA A 468 -30.14 12.02 -3.56
CA ALA A 468 -31.15 12.39 -2.58
C ALA A 468 -32.30 13.11 -3.29
N PRO A 469 -33.43 12.46 -3.60
CA PRO A 469 -34.64 13.22 -3.86
C PRO A 469 -34.92 14.05 -2.60
N LYS A 470 -35.20 15.34 -2.79
CA LYS A 470 -35.79 16.17 -1.73
C LYS A 470 -37.12 15.57 -1.29
#